data_AF-A0A2V9DCR5-F1
#
_entry.id   AF-A0A2V9DCR5-F1
#
_cell.length_a   1.000
_cell.length_b   1.000
_cell.length_c   1.000
_cell.angle_alpha   90.00
_cell.angle_beta   90.00
_cell.angle_gamma   90.00
#
_symmetry.space_group_name_H-M   'P 1'
#
loop_
_entity.id
_entity.type
_entity.pdbx_description
1 polymer ?
#
loop_
_entity_poly.entity_id
_entity_poly.type
_entity_poly.pdbx_seq_one_letter_code
_entity_poly.pdbx_strand_id
1 'polypeptide(L)'
;MRVCGAAFIIVSEMYEEKAAQGAPTESGAARRAFEARAFEVTLVTPYGARVIRARASEHLWDEARAAGIKMPAICYQGRCLTCAGELLEPGEFDPSDAVSYYP
;
A
#
# COMPACT_ATOMS: atom_id res chain seq x y z
N MET A 1 -16.95 -24.26 -1.67
CA MET A 1 -15.54 -23.91 -1.39
C MET A 1 -15.26 -22.54 -2.03
N ARG A 2 -15.54 -21.43 -1.33
CA ARG A 2 -15.31 -20.07 -1.85
C ARG A 2 -13.91 -19.62 -1.44
N VAL A 3 -12.95 -19.76 -2.34
CA VAL A 3 -11.60 -19.17 -2.20
C VAL A 3 -11.46 -18.08 -3.26
N CYS A 4 -11.97 -16.90 -2.98
CA CYS A 4 -11.40 -15.67 -3.53
C CYS A 4 -10.73 -14.97 -2.35
N GLY A 5 -9.40 -15.11 -2.27
CA GLY A 5 -8.58 -14.41 -1.29
C GLY A 5 -8.49 -12.95 -1.66
N ALA A 6 -9.53 -12.18 -1.37
CA ALA A 6 -9.43 -10.74 -1.32
C ALA A 6 -8.61 -10.39 -0.06
N ALA A 7 -7.43 -9.82 -0.27
CA ALA A 7 -6.72 -9.16 0.81
C ALA A 7 -7.29 -7.75 0.90
N PHE A 8 -7.97 -7.46 2.00
CA PHE A 8 -8.54 -6.15 2.22
C PHE A 8 -7.48 -5.24 2.85
N ILE A 9 -7.42 -3.99 2.41
CA ILE A 9 -6.39 -3.03 2.83
C ILE A 9 -7.08 -1.92 3.61
N ILE A 10 -6.63 -1.70 4.84
CA ILE A 10 -6.96 -0.52 5.62
C ILE A 10 -5.68 0.30 5.73
N VAL A 11 -5.68 1.51 5.19
CA VAL A 11 -4.56 2.44 5.31
C VAL A 11 -4.90 3.42 6.43
N SER A 12 -4.18 3.32 7.54
CA SER A 12 -4.32 4.28 8.64
C SER A 12 -3.09 5.18 8.66
N GLU A 13 -3.30 6.48 8.48
CA GLU A 13 -2.22 7.46 8.57
C GLU A 13 -1.73 7.59 10.02
N MET A 14 -0.55 7.06 10.33
CA MET A 14 0.17 7.42 11.55
C MET A 14 0.90 8.75 11.32
N TYR A 15 0.56 9.77 12.12
CA TYR A 15 1.27 11.05 12.19
C TYR A 15 2.17 11.07 13.42
N GLU A 16 3.49 11.10 13.21
CA GLU A 16 4.55 11.80 13.97
C GLU A 16 5.92 11.33 13.40
N GLU A 17 6.90 12.17 13.02
CA GLU A 17 7.32 13.49 13.52
C GLU A 17 7.77 14.47 12.39
N LYS A 18 7.36 15.73 12.53
CA LYS A 18 8.02 17.00 12.16
C LYS A 18 9.05 16.98 11.00
N ALA A 19 8.60 17.20 9.76
CA ALA A 19 9.44 17.81 8.72
C ALA A 19 9.09 19.29 8.60
N ALA A 20 10.10 20.12 8.86
CA ALA A 20 10.03 21.57 8.97
C ALA A 20 9.33 22.25 7.78
N GLN A 21 8.51 23.25 8.09
CA GLN A 21 7.98 24.22 7.15
C GLN A 21 9.12 25.03 6.54
N GLY A 22 9.25 24.93 5.22
CA GLY A 22 10.03 25.83 4.39
C GLY A 22 9.65 25.55 2.95
N ALA A 23 8.86 26.43 2.35
CA ALA A 23 8.36 26.29 1.00
C ALA A 23 9.51 26.13 0.00
N PRO A 24 9.53 25.05 -0.81
CA PRO A 24 10.34 24.99 -2.01
C PRO A 24 9.42 24.98 -3.23
N THR A 25 9.89 25.59 -4.30
CA THR A 25 9.23 25.70 -5.60
C THR A 25 8.76 24.34 -6.18
N GLU A 26 7.52 24.02 -5.83
CA GLU A 26 6.33 23.57 -6.58
C GLU A 26 6.22 22.17 -7.23
N SER A 27 7.22 21.27 -7.27
CA SER A 27 6.91 19.87 -7.67
C SER A 27 7.84 18.78 -7.13
N GLY A 28 9.16 18.92 -7.25
CA GLY A 28 10.09 17.83 -6.90
C GLY A 28 10.27 17.59 -5.40
N ALA A 29 10.29 18.64 -4.59
CA ALA A 29 10.53 18.53 -3.15
C ALA A 29 9.29 18.00 -2.39
N ALA A 30 8.09 18.41 -2.81
CA ALA A 30 6.83 17.90 -2.25
C ALA A 30 6.65 16.40 -2.54
N ARG A 31 6.97 15.96 -3.78
CA ARG A 31 6.96 14.54 -4.16
C ARG A 31 7.90 13.71 -3.29
N ARG A 32 9.13 14.19 -3.09
CA ARG A 32 10.13 13.51 -2.23
C ARG A 32 9.71 13.45 -0.76
N ALA A 33 9.10 14.52 -0.25
CA ALA A 33 8.57 14.54 1.11
C ALA A 33 7.41 13.53 1.28
N PHE A 34 6.54 13.40 0.27
CA PHE A 34 5.51 12.39 0.23
C PHE A 34 6.09 10.97 0.16
N GLU A 35 6.99 10.70 -0.79
CA GLU A 35 7.66 9.41 -0.98
C GLU A 35 8.42 8.92 0.27
N ALA A 36 8.93 9.84 1.10
CA ALA A 36 9.60 9.55 2.36
C ALA A 36 8.63 9.27 3.53
N ARG A 37 7.34 9.58 3.39
CA ARG A 37 6.33 9.40 4.44
C ARG A 37 6.05 7.92 4.64
N ALA A 38 6.00 7.50 5.90
CA ALA A 38 5.64 6.13 6.28
C ALA A 38 4.19 6.06 6.73
N PHE A 39 3.52 4.97 6.37
CA PHE A 39 2.12 4.69 6.66
C PHE A 39 2.02 3.37 7.39
N GLU A 40 1.05 3.27 8.28
CA GLU A 40 0.68 2.00 8.90
C GLU A 40 -0.48 1.40 8.11
N VAL A 41 -0.27 0.21 7.57
CA VAL A 41 -1.23 -0.46 6.72
C VAL A 41 -1.65 -1.76 7.38
N THR A 42 -2.94 -1.86 7.66
CA THR A 42 -3.55 -3.07 8.18
C THR A 42 -4.06 -3.91 7.00
N LEU A 43 -3.39 -5.03 6.77
CA LEU A 43 -3.78 -6.04 5.79
C LEU A 43 -4.72 -7.05 6.46
N VAL A 44 -5.98 -7.02 6.06
CA VAL A 44 -7.00 -7.97 6.50
C VAL A 44 -7.07 -9.10 5.47
N THR A 45 -6.49 -10.24 5.84
CA THR A 45 -6.49 -11.46 5.00
C THR A 45 -7.49 -12.48 5.53
N PRO A 46 -7.88 -13.51 4.76
CA PRO A 46 -8.68 -14.62 5.26
C PRO A 46 -8.04 -15.37 6.46
N TYR A 47 -6.74 -15.20 6.66
CA TYR A 47 -5.98 -15.80 7.77
C TYR A 47 -5.90 -14.89 9.01
N GLY A 48 -6.44 -13.67 8.92
CA GLY A 48 -6.44 -12.66 9.97
C GLY A 48 -5.87 -11.32 9.52
N ALA A 49 -6.00 -10.33 10.41
CA ALA A 49 -5.44 -9.00 10.23
C ALA A 49 -3.99 -8.94 10.68
N ARG A 50 -3.15 -8.25 9.91
CA ARG A 50 -1.76 -7.97 10.23
C ARG A 50 -1.42 -6.53 9.86
N VAL A 51 -0.63 -5.89 10.70
CA VAL A 51 -0.20 -4.51 10.52
C VAL A 51 1.22 -4.52 9.96
N ILE A 52 1.45 -3.76 8.91
CA ILE A 52 2.77 -3.51 8.33
C ILE A 52 3.02 -2.00 8.23
N ARG A 53 4.29 -1.62 8.19
CA ARG A 53 4.70 -0.23 7.97
C ARG A 53 5.33 -0.13 6.59
N ALA A 54 4.81 0.75 5.74
CA ALA A 54 5.30 0.94 4.38
C ALA A 54 5.46 2.43 4.07
N ARG A 55 6.49 2.80 3.32
CA ARG A 55 6.64 4.18 2.81
C ARG A 55 5.78 4.39 1.57
N ALA A 56 5.46 5.64 1.26
CA ALA A 56 4.74 5.99 0.01
C ALA A 56 5.53 5.64 -1.26
N SER A 57 6.86 5.48 -1.16
CA SER A 57 7.71 5.01 -2.26
C SER A 57 7.87 3.49 -2.33
N GLU A 58 7.33 2.74 -1.36
CA GLU A 58 7.49 1.30 -1.25
C GLU A 58 6.21 0.57 -1.64
N HIS A 59 6.34 -0.59 -2.27
CA HIS A 59 5.19 -1.43 -2.59
C HIS A 59 4.73 -2.20 -1.35
N LEU A 60 3.43 -2.11 -1.04
CA LEU A 60 2.81 -2.90 0.04
C LEU A 60 3.05 -4.40 -0.11
N TRP A 61 3.16 -4.89 -1.35
CA TRP A 61 3.42 -6.30 -1.61
C TRP A 61 4.81 -6.74 -1.11
N ASP A 62 5.83 -5.91 -1.32
CA ASP A 62 7.19 -6.20 -0.88
C ASP A 62 7.31 -6.13 0.65
N GLU A 63 6.71 -5.12 1.26
CA GLU A 63 6.67 -4.98 2.73
C GLU A 63 5.86 -6.11 3.39
N ALA A 64 4.73 -6.51 2.81
CA ALA A 64 3.97 -7.67 3.27
C ALA A 64 4.81 -8.94 3.21
N ARG A 65 5.54 -9.15 2.10
CA ARG A 65 6.44 -10.29 1.94
C ARG A 65 7.59 -10.26 2.94
N ALA A 66 8.21 -9.10 3.17
CA ALA A 66 9.27 -8.92 4.15
C ALA A 66 8.79 -9.20 5.57
N ALA A 67 7.54 -8.83 5.88
CA ALA A 67 6.86 -9.16 7.13
C ALA A 67 6.39 -10.63 7.23
N GLY A 68 6.63 -11.45 6.20
CA GLY A 68 6.25 -12.87 6.17
C GLY A 68 4.76 -13.12 5.88
N ILE A 69 4.02 -12.11 5.44
CA ILE A 69 2.61 -12.22 5.06
C ILE A 69 2.54 -12.78 3.64
N LYS A 70 1.88 -13.93 3.49
CA LYS A 70 1.70 -14.59 2.19
C LYS A 70 0.52 -13.96 1.46
N MET A 71 0.81 -13.00 0.60
CA MET A 71 -0.18 -12.40 -0.29
C MET A 71 -0.40 -13.30 -1.53
N PRO A 72 -1.66 -13.50 -1.95
CA PRO A 72 -1.95 -14.28 -3.15
C PRO A 72 -1.46 -13.51 -4.39
N ALA A 73 -0.56 -14.09 -5.17
CA ALA A 73 -0.07 -13.49 -6.41
C ALA A 73 0.41 -14.57 -7.37
N ILE A 74 0.14 -14.39 -8.66
CA ILE A 74 0.64 -15.28 -9.72
C ILE A 74 1.59 -14.58 -10.70
N CYS A 75 1.38 -13.28 -10.97
CA CYS A 75 2.15 -12.58 -11.99
C CYS A 75 3.33 -11.78 -11.45
N TYR A 76 3.26 -11.27 -10.22
CA TYR A 76 4.24 -10.34 -9.62
C TYR A 76 4.60 -9.12 -10.50
N GLN A 77 3.73 -8.78 -11.46
CA GLN A 77 3.96 -7.78 -12.51
C GLN A 77 2.76 -6.82 -12.68
N GLY A 78 1.80 -6.84 -11.75
CA GLY A 78 0.62 -5.97 -11.82
C GLY A 78 -0.31 -6.24 -13.02
N ARG A 79 -0.32 -7.47 -13.56
CA ARG A 79 -1.19 -7.88 -14.70
C ARG A 79 -2.36 -8.79 -14.31
N CYS A 80 -2.25 -9.52 -13.20
CA CYS A 80 -3.31 -10.42 -12.72
C CYS A 80 -4.18 -9.75 -11.65
N LEU A 81 -5.35 -10.33 -11.38
CA LEU A 81 -6.23 -9.90 -10.29
C LEU A 81 -6.07 -10.69 -8.99
N THR A 82 -5.10 -11.62 -8.93
CA THR A 82 -4.96 -12.51 -7.77
C THR A 82 -4.52 -11.79 -6.51
N CYS A 83 -3.76 -10.70 -6.65
CA CYS A 83 -3.32 -9.84 -5.54
C CYS A 83 -4.21 -8.60 -5.37
N ALA A 84 -5.33 -8.51 -6.07
CA ALA A 84 -6.23 -7.38 -5.96
C ALA A 84 -6.80 -7.30 -4.54
N GLY A 85 -6.86 -6.08 -4.03
CA GLY A 85 -7.41 -5.77 -2.72
C GLY A 85 -8.41 -4.63 -2.82
N GLU A 86 -9.28 -4.55 -1.82
CA GLU A 86 -10.27 -3.48 -1.67
C GLU A 86 -9.87 -2.63 -0.46
N LEU A 87 -10.02 -1.30 -0.61
CA LEU A 87 -9.89 -0.37 0.51
C LEU A 87 -11.14 -0.44 1.38
N LEU A 88 -10.99 -0.81 2.65
CA LEU A 88 -12.12 -0.89 3.58
C LEU A 88 -12.48 0.45 4.21
N GLU A 89 -11.51 1.35 4.31
CA GLU A 89 -11.73 2.71 4.80
C GLU A 89 -11.50 3.71 3.65
N PRO A 90 -12.22 4.85 3.64
CA PRO A 90 -11.98 5.90 2.65
C PRO A 90 -10.56 6.42 2.79
N GLY A 91 -9.74 6.15 1.78
CA GLY A 91 -8.33 6.54 1.71
C GLY A 91 -7.87 6.63 0.26
N GLU A 92 -6.65 7.14 0.08
CA GLU A 92 -6.00 7.21 -1.23
C GLU A 92 -5.03 6.06 -1.38
N PHE A 93 -5.12 5.34 -2.50
CA PHE A 93 -4.19 4.29 -2.88
C PHE A 93 -3.75 4.55 -4.32
N ASP A 94 -2.45 4.50 -4.57
CA ASP A 94 -1.88 4.69 -5.90
C ASP A 94 -1.58 3.33 -6.56
N PRO A 95 -2.38 2.90 -7.56
CA PRO A 95 -2.13 1.68 -8.30
C PRO A 95 -1.30 1.90 -9.58
N SER A 96 -0.62 3.05 -9.73
CA SER A 96 0.03 3.43 -11.01
C SER A 96 1.07 2.43 -11.52
N ASP A 97 1.69 1.64 -10.64
CA ASP A 97 2.64 0.59 -11.04
C ASP A 97 1.97 -0.71 -11.52
N ALA A 98 0.65 -0.82 -11.38
CA ALA A 98 -0.11 -1.89 -12.00
C ALA A 98 -0.22 -1.65 -13.51
N VAL A 99 0.33 -2.57 -14.29
CA VAL A 99 0.30 -2.53 -15.77
C VAL A 99 -1.12 -2.63 -16.32
N SER A 100 -2.08 -3.10 -15.54
CA SER A 100 -3.49 -3.18 -15.93
C SER A 100 -4.38 -2.64 -14.81
N TYR A 101 -5.08 -1.55 -15.10
CA TYR A 101 -6.08 -0.95 -14.23
C TYR A 101 -7.45 -1.55 -14.55
N TYR A 102 -8.11 -2.13 -13.55
CA TYR A 102 -9.46 -2.67 -13.66
C TYR A 102 -10.38 -1.84 -12.76
N PRO A 103 -11.33 -1.09 -13.35
CA PRO A 103 -12.28 -0.25 -12.61
C PRO A 103 -13.37 -1.06 -11.90
#